data_AF-A0A7V5STG6-F1
#
_entry.id   AF-A0A7V5STG6-F1
#
_cell.length_a   1.000
_cell.length_b   1.000
_cell.length_c   1.000
_cell.angle_alpha   90.00
_cell.angle_beta   90.00
_cell.angle_gamma   90.00
#
_symmetry.space_group_name_H-M   'P 1'
#
loop_
_entity.id
_entity.type
_entity.pdbx_description
1 polymer ?
#
loop_
_entity_poly.entity_id
_entity_poly.type
_entity_poly.pdbx_seq_one_letter_code
_entity_poly.pdbx_strand_id
1 'polypeptide(L)'
;IALMDAKFHQSVDLEVIYKMLDEPDPTTRAEAVFALGKISQSRDDVDFSKLVKFLDDEDQQVRIETIFALGLIGKKRPKEIIPLLITKFYKLDRSSYMNISETELYAESLGVIGEFHPSNEIVITLQQALMGNTNPNAKDVVSKALYRIGEGLIRSGKAKRTIESEEFYNQISWLSTAKKEYTIGNLMIIFIEALQQKGIREEVMDIISDSMQDLLPIFTFIKNEKKPNQVLNTIKTLLAQAYYSNYDDEILEIIDRIDSLISFKKYFEYSDSQMKKDAEFISMQYTPDGKQFHDQGLIFMNLEKEGPVFLEYALKSFEIAIQLSPNEYFTPNCYFQMGLIYKKLNEPEKAKQNLIQAKELYTVMDEIEQMKICEEYINSIENKDKN
;
A
#
# COMPACT_ATOMS: atom_id res chain seq x y z
N ILE A 1 14.21 27.94 -10.43
CA ILE A 1 14.31 28.50 -9.06
C ILE A 1 13.08 29.37 -8.72
N ALA A 2 12.62 30.28 -9.60
CA ALA A 2 11.45 31.13 -9.34
C ALA A 2 10.09 30.37 -9.21
N LEU A 3 9.87 29.30 -9.99
CA LEU A 3 8.65 28.47 -9.95
C LEU A 3 8.54 27.52 -8.74
N MET A 4 9.37 27.70 -7.71
CA MET A 4 9.27 26.96 -6.45
C MET A 4 8.72 27.84 -5.31
N ASP A 5 8.60 29.15 -5.52
CA ASP A 5 8.07 30.09 -4.53
C ASP A 5 6.57 30.31 -4.74
N ALA A 6 5.77 29.85 -3.78
CA ALA A 6 4.32 30.03 -3.79
C ALA A 6 3.91 31.52 -3.84
N LYS A 7 4.72 32.46 -3.30
CA LYS A 7 4.45 33.89 -3.40
C LYS A 7 4.64 34.41 -4.83
N PHE A 8 5.63 33.88 -5.54
CA PHE A 8 5.86 34.21 -6.94
C PHE A 8 4.70 33.73 -7.82
N HIS A 9 4.14 32.53 -7.55
CA HIS A 9 3.00 32.02 -8.30
C HIS A 9 1.77 32.93 -8.25
N GLN A 10 1.53 33.62 -7.12
CA GLN A 10 0.40 34.54 -6.96
C GLN A 10 0.54 35.80 -7.84
N SER A 11 1.76 36.23 -8.15
CA SER A 11 2.00 37.41 -9.00
C SER A 11 2.02 37.12 -10.50
N VAL A 12 1.98 35.84 -10.89
CA VAL A 12 2.05 35.45 -12.31
C VAL A 12 0.73 35.75 -13.01
N ASP A 13 0.81 36.38 -14.19
CA ASP A 13 -0.35 36.51 -15.08
C ASP A 13 -0.52 35.21 -15.89
N LEU A 14 -1.62 34.48 -15.62
CA LEU A 14 -1.90 33.21 -16.30
C LEU A 14 -2.17 33.42 -17.80
N GLU A 15 -2.69 34.58 -18.22
CA GLU A 15 -2.96 34.84 -19.64
C GLU A 15 -1.67 34.91 -20.46
N VAL A 16 -0.57 35.36 -19.87
CA VAL A 16 0.75 35.32 -20.53
C VAL A 16 1.19 33.89 -20.77
N ILE A 17 1.06 33.01 -19.77
CA ILE A 17 1.45 31.60 -19.91
C ILE A 17 0.51 30.86 -20.86
N TYR A 18 -0.79 31.17 -20.84
CA TYR A 18 -1.74 30.58 -21.79
C TYR A 18 -1.42 30.95 -23.24
N LYS A 19 -0.92 32.16 -23.52
CA LYS A 19 -0.46 32.52 -24.87
C LYS A 19 0.75 31.69 -25.31
N MET A 20 1.67 31.38 -24.38
CA MET A 20 2.85 30.56 -24.67
C MET A 20 2.49 29.11 -25.08
N LEU A 21 1.31 28.61 -24.71
CA LEU A 21 0.82 27.31 -25.16
C LEU A 21 0.58 27.24 -26.68
N ASP A 22 0.32 28.37 -27.34
CA ASP A 22 0.03 28.42 -28.77
C ASP A 22 1.26 28.84 -29.61
N GLU A 23 2.44 28.97 -29.01
CA GLU A 23 3.68 29.29 -29.71
C GLU A 23 4.16 28.11 -30.58
N PRO A 24 4.74 28.37 -31.77
CA PRO A 24 5.17 27.33 -32.69
C PRO A 24 6.38 26.54 -32.15
N ASP A 25 7.21 27.16 -31.31
CA ASP A 25 8.36 26.49 -30.71
C ASP A 25 7.92 25.51 -29.60
N PRO A 26 8.20 24.20 -29.74
CA PRO A 26 7.79 23.19 -28.75
C PRO A 26 8.45 23.39 -27.39
N THR A 27 9.65 23.98 -27.33
CA THR A 27 10.33 24.26 -26.05
C THR A 27 9.50 25.24 -25.23
N THR A 28 9.05 26.33 -25.88
CA THR A 28 8.18 27.34 -25.27
C THR A 28 6.85 26.73 -24.79
N ARG A 29 6.22 25.84 -25.59
CA ARG A 29 5.00 25.14 -25.18
C ARG A 29 5.23 24.24 -23.96
N ALA A 30 6.31 23.46 -23.96
CA ALA A 30 6.68 22.56 -22.87
C ALA A 30 6.91 23.32 -21.56
N GLU A 31 7.65 24.44 -21.61
CA GLU A 31 7.88 25.31 -20.45
C GLU A 31 6.58 25.92 -19.91
N ALA A 32 5.67 26.32 -20.81
CA ALA A 32 4.37 26.87 -20.42
C ALA A 32 3.51 25.83 -19.68
N VAL A 33 3.43 24.61 -20.21
CA VAL A 33 2.71 23.51 -19.57
C VAL A 33 3.30 23.16 -18.20
N PHE A 34 4.64 23.03 -18.12
CA PHE A 34 5.33 22.77 -16.87
C PHE A 34 5.05 23.86 -15.81
N ALA A 35 5.11 25.13 -16.21
CA ALA A 35 4.84 26.26 -15.33
C ALA A 35 3.41 26.22 -14.78
N LEU A 36 2.40 25.95 -15.64
CA LEU A 36 1.01 25.82 -15.22
C LEU A 36 0.82 24.69 -14.20
N GLY A 37 1.48 23.54 -14.42
CA GLY A 37 1.50 22.43 -13.46
C GLY A 37 2.04 22.84 -12.09
N LYS A 38 3.16 23.57 -12.04
CA LYS A 38 3.75 24.06 -10.78
C LYS A 38 2.88 25.11 -10.09
N ILE A 39 2.36 26.07 -10.85
CA ILE A 39 1.49 27.13 -10.33
C ILE A 39 0.22 26.55 -9.71
N SER A 40 -0.34 25.48 -10.29
CA SER A 40 -1.55 24.81 -9.78
C SER A 40 -1.43 24.35 -8.32
N GLN A 41 -0.21 24.09 -7.84
CA GLN A 41 0.01 23.67 -6.46
C GLN A 41 -0.35 24.75 -5.43
N SER A 42 -0.26 26.04 -5.81
CA SER A 42 -0.62 27.17 -4.94
C SER A 42 -1.79 28.01 -5.45
N ARG A 43 -2.29 27.72 -6.66
CA ARG A 43 -3.35 28.48 -7.32
C ARG A 43 -4.40 27.56 -7.91
N ASP A 44 -5.65 27.78 -7.54
CA ASP A 44 -6.76 26.92 -7.98
C ASP A 44 -7.46 27.47 -9.24
N ASP A 45 -7.05 28.62 -9.75
CA ASP A 45 -7.59 29.25 -10.96
C ASP A 45 -6.92 28.79 -12.26
N VAL A 46 -5.97 27.85 -12.19
CA VAL A 46 -5.37 27.22 -13.38
C VAL A 46 -6.41 26.36 -14.10
N ASP A 47 -6.78 26.77 -15.31
CA ASP A 47 -7.63 26.03 -16.23
C ASP A 47 -6.88 24.85 -16.88
N PHE A 48 -7.10 23.65 -16.35
CA PHE A 48 -6.49 22.43 -16.88
C PHE A 48 -7.05 22.02 -18.25
N SER A 49 -8.24 22.48 -18.65
CA SER A 49 -8.84 22.09 -19.93
C SER A 49 -7.99 22.54 -21.13
N LYS A 50 -7.27 23.66 -20.97
CA LYS A 50 -6.30 24.18 -21.94
C LYS A 50 -5.07 23.29 -22.11
N LEU A 51 -4.77 22.42 -21.15
CA LEU A 51 -3.60 21.53 -21.19
C LEU A 51 -3.93 20.19 -21.88
N VAL A 52 -5.20 19.76 -21.87
CA VAL A 52 -5.60 18.41 -22.31
C VAL A 52 -5.20 18.11 -23.76
N LYS A 53 -5.26 19.11 -24.65
CA LYS A 53 -4.88 18.96 -26.07
C LYS A 53 -3.41 18.57 -26.26
N PHE A 54 -2.53 18.95 -25.33
CA PHE A 54 -1.09 18.72 -25.42
C PHE A 54 -0.66 17.30 -25.03
N LEU A 55 -1.59 16.46 -24.54
CA LEU A 55 -1.36 15.02 -24.41
C LEU A 55 -1.16 14.34 -25.78
N ASP A 56 -1.57 15.00 -26.87
CA ASP A 56 -1.41 14.56 -28.25
C ASP A 56 -0.54 15.54 -29.07
N ASP A 57 0.30 16.37 -28.42
CA ASP A 57 1.22 17.26 -29.14
C ASP A 57 2.19 16.46 -30.01
N GLU A 58 2.63 17.03 -31.13
CA GLU A 58 3.60 16.38 -32.03
C GLU A 58 4.96 16.17 -31.34
N ASP A 59 5.34 17.10 -30.46
CA ASP A 59 6.60 17.07 -29.74
C ASP A 59 6.51 16.23 -28.46
N GLN A 60 7.47 15.31 -28.30
CA GLN A 60 7.49 14.40 -27.17
C GLN A 60 7.71 15.10 -25.83
N GLN A 61 8.52 16.17 -25.79
CA GLN A 61 8.78 16.89 -24.56
C GLN A 61 7.50 17.60 -24.09
N VAL A 62 6.74 18.18 -25.01
CA VAL A 62 5.45 18.82 -24.69
C VAL A 62 4.48 17.79 -24.10
N ARG A 63 4.38 16.59 -24.68
CA ARG A 63 3.55 15.51 -24.12
C ARG A 63 3.99 15.11 -22.71
N ILE A 64 5.29 14.91 -22.50
CA ILE A 64 5.90 14.58 -21.20
C ILE A 64 5.54 15.64 -20.14
N GLU A 65 5.80 16.92 -20.42
CA GLU A 65 5.49 17.99 -19.47
C GLU A 65 3.99 18.10 -19.19
N THR A 66 3.15 17.78 -20.17
CA THR A 66 1.69 17.74 -20.00
C THR A 66 1.25 16.65 -19.04
N ILE A 67 1.77 15.44 -19.18
CA ILE A 67 1.46 14.33 -18.28
C ILE A 67 1.87 14.70 -16.85
N PHE A 68 3.08 15.22 -16.68
CA PHE A 68 3.59 15.66 -15.37
C PHE A 68 2.73 16.78 -14.75
N ALA A 69 2.41 17.82 -15.52
CA ALA A 69 1.59 18.93 -15.06
C ALA A 69 0.19 18.48 -14.63
N LEU A 70 -0.45 17.60 -15.40
CA LEU A 70 -1.74 17.02 -15.05
C LEU A 70 -1.64 16.14 -13.79
N GLY A 71 -0.56 15.38 -13.60
CA GLY A 71 -0.30 14.67 -12.35
C GLY A 71 -0.30 15.58 -11.11
N LEU A 72 0.33 16.76 -11.22
CA LEU A 72 0.33 17.76 -10.16
C LEU A 72 -1.09 18.34 -9.92
N ILE A 73 -1.80 18.70 -10.99
CA ILE A 73 -3.17 19.25 -10.91
C ILE A 73 -4.12 18.22 -10.29
N GLY A 74 -3.97 16.94 -10.64
CA GLY A 74 -4.80 15.84 -10.17
C GLY A 74 -4.73 15.63 -8.65
N LYS A 75 -3.69 16.11 -7.96
CA LYS A 75 -3.64 16.13 -6.49
C LYS A 75 -4.73 16.98 -5.86
N LYS A 76 -5.26 17.98 -6.58
CA LYS A 76 -6.35 18.85 -6.11
C LYS A 76 -7.66 18.59 -6.85
N ARG A 77 -7.58 18.07 -8.07
CA ARG A 77 -8.71 17.81 -8.97
C ARG A 77 -8.70 16.35 -9.45
N PRO A 78 -8.76 15.36 -8.54
CA PRO A 78 -8.61 13.95 -8.89
C PRO A 78 -9.74 13.48 -9.81
N LYS A 79 -10.98 13.90 -9.53
CA LYS A 79 -12.18 13.50 -10.28
C LYS A 79 -12.11 13.83 -11.77
N GLU A 80 -11.57 15.00 -12.12
CA GLU A 80 -11.46 15.44 -13.52
C GLU A 80 -10.24 14.83 -14.22
N ILE A 81 -9.11 14.69 -13.51
CA ILE A 81 -7.83 14.30 -14.11
C ILE A 81 -7.66 12.79 -14.25
N ILE A 82 -8.12 12.01 -13.26
CA ILE A 82 -7.96 10.55 -13.25
C ILE A 82 -8.53 9.89 -14.52
N PRO A 83 -9.77 10.20 -14.96
CA PRO A 83 -10.32 9.63 -16.19
C PRO A 83 -9.48 9.92 -17.43
N LEU A 84 -8.94 11.14 -17.54
CA LEU A 84 -8.13 11.58 -18.68
C LEU A 84 -6.82 10.78 -18.75
N LEU A 85 -6.09 10.70 -17.64
CA LEU A 85 -4.81 10.00 -17.58
C LEU A 85 -4.98 8.50 -17.78
N ILE A 86 -5.98 7.86 -17.15
CA ILE A 86 -6.25 6.43 -17.33
C ILE A 86 -6.60 6.11 -18.79
N THR A 87 -7.44 6.92 -19.43
CA THR A 87 -7.85 6.69 -20.81
C THR A 87 -6.66 6.75 -21.77
N LYS A 88 -5.73 7.68 -21.56
CA LYS A 88 -4.52 7.80 -22.37
C LYS A 88 -3.52 6.69 -22.08
N PHE A 89 -3.24 6.43 -20.81
CA PHE A 89 -2.38 5.35 -20.36
C PHE A 89 -2.79 4.00 -20.96
N TYR A 90 -4.08 3.65 -20.86
CA TYR A 90 -4.60 2.40 -21.40
C TYR A 90 -4.45 2.26 -22.93
N LYS A 91 -4.58 3.36 -23.68
CA LYS A 91 -4.35 3.36 -25.14
C LYS A 91 -2.87 3.19 -25.46
N LEU A 92 -2.00 3.91 -24.76
CA LEU A 92 -0.56 3.88 -24.98
C LEU A 92 0.03 2.51 -24.68
N ASP A 93 -0.34 1.95 -23.53
CA ASP A 93 0.06 0.64 -23.05
C ASP A 93 -0.13 -0.46 -24.12
N ARG A 94 -1.19 -0.37 -24.91
CA ARG A 94 -1.52 -1.35 -25.96
C ARG A 94 -0.94 -1.04 -27.34
N SER A 95 -0.42 0.16 -27.55
CA SER A 95 -0.16 0.68 -28.91
C SER A 95 1.29 0.57 -29.38
N SER A 96 2.30 0.53 -28.50
CA SER A 96 3.70 0.42 -28.94
C SER A 96 4.68 0.20 -27.79
N TYR A 97 5.63 -0.74 -27.98
CA TYR A 97 6.79 -0.92 -27.09
C TYR A 97 7.76 0.28 -27.08
N MET A 98 7.61 1.25 -27.99
CA MET A 98 8.57 2.36 -28.17
C MET A 98 8.30 3.60 -27.31
N ASN A 99 7.15 3.72 -26.64
CA ASN A 99 6.77 4.92 -25.85
C ASN A 99 6.97 4.73 -24.34
N ILE A 100 8.09 4.11 -23.96
CA ILE A 100 8.38 3.68 -22.59
C ILE A 100 8.34 4.86 -21.60
N SER A 101 8.97 5.98 -21.97
CA SER A 101 9.07 7.16 -21.10
C SER A 101 7.71 7.81 -20.81
N GLU A 102 6.80 7.80 -21.78
CA GLU A 102 5.44 8.33 -21.57
C GLU A 102 4.63 7.39 -20.69
N THR A 103 4.66 6.08 -20.96
CA THR A 103 3.97 5.07 -20.15
C THR A 103 4.43 5.12 -18.68
N GLU A 104 5.74 5.21 -18.45
CA GLU A 104 6.31 5.40 -17.10
C GLU A 104 5.78 6.67 -16.45
N LEU A 105 5.73 7.78 -17.18
CA LEU A 105 5.29 9.06 -16.63
C LEU A 105 3.79 9.10 -16.33
N TYR A 106 2.96 8.42 -17.13
CA TYR A 106 1.55 8.22 -16.80
C TYR A 106 1.40 7.42 -15.52
N ALA A 107 2.16 6.31 -15.38
CA ALA A 107 2.14 5.51 -14.17
C ALA A 107 2.61 6.30 -12.95
N GLU A 108 3.70 7.08 -13.06
CA GLU A 108 4.19 7.93 -11.99
C GLU A 108 3.18 9.03 -11.63
N SER A 109 2.57 9.68 -12.61
CA SER A 109 1.57 10.73 -12.38
C SER A 109 0.32 10.19 -11.69
N LEU A 110 -0.15 9.01 -12.12
CA LEU A 110 -1.24 8.29 -11.44
C LEU A 110 -0.85 7.91 -10.02
N GLY A 111 0.39 7.45 -9.79
CA GLY A 111 0.92 7.16 -8.45
C GLY A 111 0.98 8.40 -7.55
N VAL A 112 1.39 9.55 -8.09
CA VAL A 112 1.42 10.84 -7.38
C VAL A 112 0.02 11.28 -6.99
N ILE A 113 -0.97 11.15 -7.88
CA ILE A 113 -2.37 11.46 -7.54
C ILE A 113 -2.84 10.49 -6.45
N GLY A 114 -2.58 9.19 -6.63
CA GLY A 114 -3.05 8.14 -5.76
C GLY A 114 -2.41 8.11 -4.36
N GLU A 115 -1.22 8.68 -4.18
CA GLU A 115 -0.62 8.93 -2.85
C GLU A 115 -1.52 9.84 -1.99
N PHE A 116 -2.19 10.82 -2.60
CA PHE A 116 -3.11 11.72 -1.90
C PHE A 116 -4.57 11.25 -1.99
N HIS A 117 -4.93 10.58 -3.08
CA HIS A 117 -6.28 10.12 -3.41
C HIS A 117 -6.27 8.65 -3.86
N PRO A 118 -6.16 7.69 -2.91
CA PRO A 118 -6.00 6.27 -3.22
C PRO A 118 -7.32 5.67 -3.74
N SER A 119 -7.57 5.87 -5.03
CA SER A 119 -8.82 5.53 -5.70
C SER A 119 -8.77 4.17 -6.39
N ASN A 120 -9.93 3.53 -6.51
CA ASN A 120 -10.05 2.23 -7.19
C ASN A 120 -9.65 2.33 -8.66
N GLU A 121 -10.00 3.43 -9.33
CA GLU A 121 -9.69 3.67 -10.74
C GLU A 121 -8.19 3.59 -10.99
N ILE A 122 -7.39 4.31 -10.19
CA ILE A 122 -5.94 4.33 -10.32
C ILE A 122 -5.37 2.95 -10.02
N VAL A 123 -5.77 2.38 -8.89
CA VAL A 123 -5.19 1.13 -8.40
C VAL A 123 -5.46 -0.02 -9.37
N ILE A 124 -6.70 -0.18 -9.84
CA ILE A 124 -7.05 -1.22 -10.83
C ILE A 124 -6.29 -1.02 -12.14
N THR A 125 -6.16 0.23 -12.59
CA THR A 125 -5.42 0.53 -13.82
C THR A 125 -3.94 0.13 -13.69
N LEU A 126 -3.27 0.52 -12.60
CA LEU A 126 -1.86 0.21 -12.39
C LEU A 126 -1.63 -1.28 -12.08
N GLN A 127 -2.55 -1.94 -11.38
CA GLN A 127 -2.56 -3.39 -11.18
C GLN A 127 -2.56 -4.13 -12.51
N GLN A 128 -3.49 -3.74 -13.40
CA GLN A 128 -3.61 -4.37 -14.72
C GLN A 128 -2.39 -4.11 -15.59
N ALA A 129 -1.79 -2.93 -15.51
CA ALA A 129 -0.55 -2.66 -16.21
C ALA A 129 0.60 -3.53 -15.69
N LEU A 130 0.75 -3.63 -14.37
CA LEU A 130 1.81 -4.44 -13.77
C LEU A 130 1.71 -5.92 -14.15
N MET A 131 0.49 -6.45 -14.19
CA MET A 131 0.22 -7.86 -14.50
C MET A 131 -0.01 -8.16 -15.99
N GLY A 132 -0.22 -7.13 -16.79
CA GLY A 132 -0.51 -7.23 -18.22
C GLY A 132 0.74 -7.19 -19.08
N ASN A 133 0.52 -6.96 -20.38
CA ASN A 133 1.58 -6.89 -21.38
C ASN A 133 2.24 -5.51 -21.45
N THR A 134 2.08 -4.71 -20.39
CA THR A 134 2.80 -3.43 -20.27
C THR A 134 4.28 -3.66 -20.43
N ASN A 135 4.95 -2.72 -21.08
CA ASN A 135 6.38 -2.79 -21.31
C ASN A 135 7.12 -3.16 -20.01
N PRO A 136 7.93 -4.24 -19.99
CA PRO A 136 8.64 -4.67 -18.78
C PRO A 136 9.49 -3.57 -18.13
N ASN A 137 10.04 -2.66 -18.92
CA ASN A 137 10.85 -1.55 -18.42
C ASN A 137 10.02 -0.55 -17.60
N ALA A 138 8.73 -0.39 -17.92
CA ALA A 138 7.83 0.50 -17.19
C ALA A 138 7.30 -0.14 -15.89
N LYS A 139 7.44 -1.46 -15.70
CA LYS A 139 6.88 -2.18 -14.54
C LYS A 139 7.50 -1.79 -13.21
N ASP A 140 8.77 -1.38 -13.19
CA ASP A 140 9.40 -0.83 -11.98
C ASP A 140 8.71 0.48 -11.55
N VAL A 141 8.39 1.35 -12.51
CA VAL A 141 7.69 2.63 -12.24
C VAL A 141 6.24 2.39 -11.85
N VAL A 142 5.54 1.44 -12.49
CA VAL A 142 4.18 1.03 -12.10
C VAL A 142 4.18 0.45 -10.66
N SER A 143 5.18 -0.37 -10.32
CA SER A 143 5.36 -0.92 -8.97
C SER A 143 5.60 0.20 -7.95
N LYS A 144 6.48 1.15 -8.26
CA LYS A 144 6.74 2.34 -7.44
C LYS A 144 5.48 3.19 -7.25
N ALA A 145 4.68 3.36 -8.30
CA ALA A 145 3.43 4.10 -8.24
C ALA A 145 2.43 3.42 -7.29
N LEU A 146 2.20 2.11 -7.43
CA LEU A 146 1.37 1.33 -6.50
C LEU A 146 1.90 1.40 -5.07
N TYR A 147 3.22 1.35 -4.89
CA TYR A 147 3.87 1.49 -3.58
C TYR A 147 3.54 2.83 -2.93
N ARG A 148 3.69 3.95 -3.66
CA ARG A 148 3.35 5.31 -3.18
C ARG A 148 1.87 5.42 -2.79
N ILE A 149 0.97 4.77 -3.52
CA ILE A 149 -0.46 4.73 -3.17
C ILE A 149 -0.67 3.99 -1.84
N GLY A 150 0.02 2.87 -1.66
CA GLY A 150 0.05 2.14 -0.39
C GLY A 150 0.55 3.01 0.77
N GLU A 151 1.63 3.76 0.56
CA GLU A 151 2.13 4.75 1.54
C GLU A 151 1.08 5.81 1.88
N GLY A 152 0.39 6.34 0.88
CA GLY A 152 -0.70 7.31 1.06
C GLY A 152 -1.86 6.78 1.90
N LEU A 153 -2.27 5.53 1.67
CA LEU A 153 -3.29 4.84 2.47
C LEU A 153 -2.86 4.69 3.93
N ILE A 154 -1.61 4.28 4.17
CA ILE A 154 -1.03 4.14 5.51
C ILE A 154 -0.99 5.51 6.21
N ARG A 155 -0.40 6.53 5.57
CA ARG A 155 -0.25 7.87 6.15
C ARG A 155 -1.59 8.53 6.48
N SER A 156 -2.60 8.32 5.63
CA SER A 156 -3.94 8.89 5.85
C SER A 156 -4.79 8.12 6.85
N GLY A 157 -4.38 6.92 7.27
CA GLY A 157 -5.17 6.01 8.12
C GLY A 157 -6.46 5.53 7.45
N LYS A 158 -6.62 5.75 6.13
CA LYS A 158 -7.82 5.37 5.39
C LYS A 158 -7.80 3.87 5.12
N ALA A 159 -8.77 3.16 5.70
CA ALA A 159 -8.90 1.72 5.48
C ALA A 159 -9.49 1.35 4.11
N LYS A 160 -10.16 2.29 3.44
CA LYS A 160 -10.92 2.04 2.22
C LYS A 160 -10.47 2.98 1.09
N ARG A 161 -10.35 2.41 -0.11
CA ARG A 161 -10.14 3.14 -1.36
C ARG A 161 -11.39 3.93 -1.75
N THR A 162 -11.22 5.12 -2.30
CA THR A 162 -12.32 5.96 -2.82
C THR A 162 -12.66 5.58 -4.27
N ILE A 163 -13.83 6.05 -4.73
CA ILE A 163 -14.14 6.15 -6.15
C ILE A 163 -14.26 7.65 -6.41
N GLU A 164 -13.41 8.20 -7.26
CA GLU A 164 -13.35 9.64 -7.53
C GLU A 164 -14.37 10.05 -8.59
N SER A 165 -14.59 9.20 -9.60
CA SER A 165 -15.58 9.39 -10.64
C SER A 165 -16.41 8.13 -10.85
N GLU A 166 -17.58 8.07 -10.22
CA GLU A 166 -18.52 6.95 -10.39
C GLU A 166 -18.95 6.75 -11.85
N GLU A 167 -19.15 7.84 -12.59
CA GLU A 167 -19.51 7.80 -14.02
C GLU A 167 -18.44 7.07 -14.82
N PHE A 168 -17.17 7.45 -14.65
CA PHE A 168 -16.05 6.82 -15.33
C PHE A 168 -15.85 5.37 -14.88
N TYR A 169 -15.92 5.11 -13.57
CA TYR A 169 -15.76 3.77 -13.01
C TYR A 169 -16.80 2.79 -13.58
N ASN A 170 -18.04 3.24 -13.78
CA ASN A 170 -19.12 2.41 -14.31
C ASN A 170 -19.10 2.28 -15.84
N GLN A 171 -18.57 3.27 -16.56
CA GLN A 171 -18.46 3.23 -18.03
C GLN A 171 -17.46 2.18 -18.52
N ILE A 172 -16.45 1.90 -17.71
CA ILE A 172 -15.27 1.14 -18.11
C ILE A 172 -15.39 -0.31 -17.60
N SER A 173 -15.70 -1.23 -18.51
CA SER A 173 -16.01 -2.63 -18.16
C SER A 173 -14.91 -3.34 -17.38
N TRP A 174 -13.64 -3.05 -17.67
CA TRP A 174 -12.49 -3.66 -16.99
C TRP A 174 -12.22 -3.10 -15.58
N LEU A 175 -12.83 -1.97 -15.20
CA LEU A 175 -12.81 -1.47 -13.82
C LEU A 175 -13.93 -2.10 -12.97
N SER A 176 -15.06 -2.46 -13.60
CA SER A 176 -16.26 -2.95 -12.92
C SER A 176 -16.23 -4.41 -12.46
N THR A 177 -15.31 -5.22 -12.97
CA THR A 177 -15.24 -6.67 -12.70
C THR A 177 -14.51 -7.06 -11.42
N ALA A 178 -13.89 -6.11 -10.70
CA ALA A 178 -13.20 -6.37 -9.43
C ALA A 178 -14.21 -6.40 -8.25
N LYS A 179 -14.49 -7.59 -7.70
CA LYS A 179 -15.37 -7.77 -6.52
C LYS A 179 -14.82 -7.00 -5.30
N LYS A 180 -15.71 -6.34 -4.54
CA LYS A 180 -15.38 -5.51 -3.35
C LYS A 180 -15.32 -6.32 -2.05
N GLU A 181 -14.25 -6.13 -1.27
CA GLU A 181 -14.23 -5.78 0.17
C GLU A 181 -12.77 -5.58 0.61
N TYR A 182 -12.37 -4.36 1.02
CA TYR A 182 -10.96 -4.06 1.29
C TYR A 182 -10.73 -3.27 2.59
N THR A 183 -9.80 -3.81 3.39
CA THR A 183 -9.11 -3.25 4.54
C THR A 183 -7.59 -3.50 4.38
N ILE A 184 -6.74 -2.80 5.14
CA ILE A 184 -5.33 -2.45 4.83
C ILE A 184 -4.34 -3.66 4.87
N GLY A 185 -4.54 -4.65 4.01
CA GLY A 185 -3.50 -5.56 3.49
C GLY A 185 -3.09 -5.15 2.07
N ASN A 186 -3.19 -3.85 1.77
CA ASN A 186 -3.56 -3.37 0.44
C ASN A 186 -2.56 -3.75 -0.65
N LEU A 187 -1.24 -3.79 -0.41
CA LEU A 187 -0.29 -4.09 -1.48
C LEU A 187 -0.40 -5.56 -1.94
N MET A 188 -0.31 -6.52 -1.02
CA MET A 188 -0.40 -7.95 -1.36
C MET A 188 -1.78 -8.33 -1.92
N ILE A 189 -2.86 -7.75 -1.39
CA ILE A 189 -4.22 -7.92 -1.91
C ILE A 189 -4.35 -7.31 -3.32
N ILE A 190 -3.75 -6.13 -3.52
CA ILE A 190 -3.66 -5.51 -4.85
C ILE A 190 -2.94 -6.44 -5.83
N PHE A 191 -1.87 -7.11 -5.40
CA PHE A 191 -1.16 -8.08 -6.23
C PHE A 191 -1.95 -9.35 -6.51
N ILE A 192 -2.62 -9.93 -5.50
CA ILE A 192 -3.43 -11.15 -5.63
C ILE A 192 -4.66 -10.90 -6.53
N GLU A 193 -5.35 -9.78 -6.40
CA GLU A 193 -6.44 -9.40 -7.31
C GLU A 193 -5.97 -9.29 -8.75
N ALA A 194 -4.82 -8.65 -8.96
CA ALA A 194 -4.28 -8.43 -10.28
C ALA A 194 -3.92 -9.78 -10.95
N LEU A 195 -3.47 -10.75 -10.16
CA LEU A 195 -3.30 -12.15 -10.58
C LEU A 195 -4.64 -12.84 -10.90
N GLN A 196 -5.67 -12.68 -10.07
CA GLN A 196 -6.98 -13.32 -10.26
C GLN A 196 -7.76 -12.81 -11.48
N GLN A 197 -7.61 -11.54 -11.87
CA GLN A 197 -8.34 -10.92 -13.00
C GLN A 197 -8.02 -11.53 -14.38
N LYS A 198 -6.97 -12.34 -14.49
CA LYS A 198 -6.50 -12.95 -15.75
C LYS A 198 -6.88 -14.42 -15.92
N GLY A 199 -7.68 -15.00 -15.03
CA GLY A 199 -8.16 -16.39 -15.16
C GLY A 199 -7.05 -17.44 -15.00
N ILE A 200 -6.06 -17.16 -14.14
CA ILE A 200 -4.98 -18.09 -13.81
C ILE A 200 -5.59 -19.38 -13.22
N ARG A 201 -5.08 -20.54 -13.65
CA ARG A 201 -5.49 -21.86 -13.13
C ARG A 201 -5.32 -21.92 -11.60
N GLU A 202 -6.31 -22.47 -10.89
CA GLU A 202 -6.32 -22.56 -9.41
C GLU A 202 -5.02 -23.15 -8.86
N GLU A 203 -4.50 -24.21 -9.48
CA GLU A 203 -3.24 -24.86 -9.07
C GLU A 203 -2.02 -23.92 -9.10
N VAL A 204 -1.96 -22.99 -10.07
CA VAL A 204 -0.89 -21.98 -10.17
C VAL A 204 -1.16 -20.83 -9.20
N MET A 205 -2.43 -20.49 -8.97
CA MET A 205 -2.83 -19.55 -7.93
C MET A 205 -2.50 -20.06 -6.54
N ASP A 206 -2.63 -21.35 -6.28
CA ASP A 206 -2.27 -21.97 -5.01
C ASP A 206 -0.75 -21.90 -4.82
N ILE A 207 0.04 -22.20 -5.85
CA ILE A 207 1.51 -22.05 -5.79
C ILE A 207 1.94 -20.59 -5.58
N ILE A 208 1.30 -19.63 -6.26
CA ILE A 208 1.60 -18.20 -6.11
C ILE A 208 1.11 -17.68 -4.75
N SER A 209 -0.07 -18.10 -4.30
CA SER A 209 -0.64 -17.81 -2.99
C SER A 209 0.25 -18.38 -1.88
N ASP A 210 0.70 -19.62 -2.01
CA ASP A 210 1.64 -20.29 -1.09
C ASP A 210 3.01 -19.59 -1.12
N SER A 211 3.50 -19.19 -2.29
CA SER A 211 4.74 -18.39 -2.40
C SER A 211 4.58 -16.98 -1.82
N MET A 212 3.37 -16.40 -1.88
CA MET A 212 3.02 -15.12 -1.23
C MET A 212 2.78 -15.31 0.28
N GLN A 213 2.37 -16.50 0.72
CA GLN A 213 2.36 -16.93 2.12
C GLN A 213 3.78 -17.23 2.63
N ASP A 214 4.74 -17.53 1.75
CA ASP A 214 6.17 -17.54 2.09
C ASP A 214 6.78 -16.12 2.13
N LEU A 215 6.13 -15.14 1.47
CA LEU A 215 6.40 -13.71 1.65
C LEU A 215 5.66 -13.12 2.85
N LEU A 216 4.64 -13.78 3.40
CA LEU A 216 3.99 -13.37 4.65
C LEU A 216 5.05 -13.20 5.74
N PRO A 217 5.98 -14.15 5.98
CA PRO A 217 7.13 -13.96 6.87
C PRO A 217 8.07 -12.81 6.51
N ILE A 218 8.09 -12.31 5.29
CA ILE A 218 8.86 -11.11 4.92
C ILE A 218 8.11 -9.84 5.36
N PHE A 219 6.78 -9.90 5.47
CA PHE A 219 5.91 -8.85 5.98
C PHE A 219 5.42 -9.06 7.44
N THR A 220 5.68 -10.23 8.05
CA THR A 220 5.35 -10.60 9.44
C THR A 220 6.57 -10.97 10.28
N PHE A 221 7.76 -11.15 9.70
CA PHE A 221 8.99 -11.45 10.44
C PHE A 221 10.24 -10.81 9.80
N ILE A 222 10.42 -9.50 9.97
CA ILE A 222 11.74 -8.89 9.78
C ILE A 222 12.60 -9.19 11.01
N LYS A 223 13.16 -10.40 11.01
CA LYS A 223 14.51 -10.61 11.51
C LYS A 223 15.24 -11.63 10.67
N ASN A 224 15.28 -11.38 9.36
CA ASN A 224 16.35 -11.92 8.54
C ASN A 224 16.79 -10.86 7.53
N GLU A 225 17.80 -10.07 7.91
CA GLU A 225 18.42 -9.05 7.06
C GLU A 225 19.03 -9.62 5.75
N LYS A 226 18.95 -10.93 5.49
CA LYS A 226 19.51 -11.57 4.31
C LYS A 226 18.74 -12.82 3.87
N LYS A 227 17.46 -12.71 3.49
CA LYS A 227 16.91 -13.65 2.49
C LYS A 227 16.80 -12.91 1.15
N PRO A 228 17.78 -13.10 0.23
CA PRO A 228 17.65 -12.59 -1.13
C PRO A 228 16.38 -13.17 -1.75
N ASN A 229 15.92 -12.63 -2.88
CA ASN A 229 14.80 -13.20 -3.66
C ASN A 229 15.12 -14.60 -4.23
N GLN A 230 15.93 -15.43 -3.55
CA GLN A 230 16.43 -16.73 -3.96
C GLN A 230 15.33 -17.66 -4.45
N VAL A 231 14.24 -17.83 -3.70
CA VAL A 231 13.14 -18.73 -4.14
C VAL A 231 12.49 -18.20 -5.43
N LEU A 232 12.11 -16.92 -5.46
CA LEU A 232 11.54 -16.28 -6.65
C LEU A 232 12.52 -16.29 -7.85
N ASN A 233 13.80 -16.01 -7.61
CA ASN A 233 14.86 -16.06 -8.61
C ASN A 233 15.12 -17.49 -9.09
N THR A 234 15.01 -18.49 -8.22
CA THR A 234 15.15 -19.91 -8.57
C THR A 234 13.96 -20.36 -9.42
N ILE A 235 12.73 -20.01 -9.03
CA ILE A 235 11.52 -20.26 -9.84
C ILE A 235 11.64 -19.56 -11.19
N LYS A 236 12.04 -18.28 -11.20
CA LYS A 236 12.33 -17.51 -12.42
C LYS A 236 13.35 -18.22 -13.31
N THR A 237 14.44 -18.73 -12.73
CA THR A 237 15.50 -19.43 -13.47
C THR A 237 15.00 -20.74 -14.06
N LEU A 238 14.20 -21.51 -13.31
CA LEU A 238 13.59 -22.76 -13.77
C LEU A 238 12.55 -22.50 -14.87
N LEU A 239 11.73 -21.46 -14.75
CA LEU A 239 10.79 -21.04 -15.77
C LEU A 239 11.51 -20.55 -17.02
N ALA A 240 12.60 -19.79 -16.88
CA ALA A 240 13.40 -19.37 -18.03
C ALA A 240 13.98 -20.58 -18.78
N GLN A 241 14.46 -21.59 -18.06
CA GLN A 241 14.89 -22.86 -18.66
C GLN A 241 13.74 -23.60 -19.36
N ALA A 242 12.54 -23.63 -18.75
CA ALA A 242 11.35 -24.23 -19.35
C ALA A 242 10.90 -23.48 -20.61
N TYR A 243 10.98 -22.15 -20.62
CA TYR A 243 10.71 -21.31 -21.79
C TYR A 243 11.67 -21.63 -22.93
N TYR A 244 12.98 -21.67 -22.70
CA TYR A 244 13.94 -22.02 -23.77
C TYR A 244 13.76 -23.43 -24.32
N SER A 245 13.05 -24.30 -23.61
CA SER A 245 12.75 -25.67 -24.04
C SER A 245 11.47 -25.77 -24.88
N ASN A 246 10.47 -24.91 -24.62
CA ASN A 246 9.11 -25.04 -25.19
C ASN A 246 8.57 -23.76 -25.87
N TYR A 247 9.26 -22.62 -25.78
CA TYR A 247 8.90 -21.30 -26.33
C TYR A 247 7.43 -20.92 -26.10
N ASP A 248 7.01 -21.00 -24.83
CA ASP A 248 5.65 -20.67 -24.41
C ASP A 248 5.58 -19.26 -23.81
N ASP A 249 4.80 -18.37 -24.44
CA ASP A 249 4.63 -16.98 -24.02
C ASP A 249 3.97 -16.86 -22.63
N GLU A 250 3.20 -17.86 -22.17
CA GLU A 250 2.66 -17.88 -20.81
C GLU A 250 3.78 -18.01 -19.76
N ILE A 251 4.86 -18.75 -20.08
CA ILE A 251 6.02 -18.91 -19.19
C ILE A 251 6.78 -17.59 -19.06
N LEU A 252 6.94 -16.83 -20.16
CA LEU A 252 7.52 -15.49 -20.12
C LEU A 252 6.67 -14.52 -19.28
N GLU A 253 5.34 -14.59 -19.40
CA GLU A 253 4.44 -13.76 -18.61
C GLU A 253 4.59 -14.04 -17.10
N ILE A 254 4.77 -15.31 -16.70
CA ILE A 254 5.00 -15.68 -15.29
C ILE A 254 6.37 -15.19 -14.80
N ILE A 255 7.43 -15.31 -15.61
CA ILE A 255 8.78 -14.78 -15.29
C ILE A 255 8.72 -13.27 -15.04
N ASP A 256 8.02 -12.53 -15.91
CA ASP A 256 7.89 -11.07 -15.83
C ASP A 256 7.04 -10.62 -14.61
N ARG A 257 6.05 -11.43 -14.21
CA ARG A 257 5.30 -11.24 -12.96
C ARG A 257 6.16 -11.45 -11.73
N ILE A 258 7.06 -12.44 -11.74
CA ILE A 258 8.02 -12.64 -10.65
C ILE A 258 8.97 -11.43 -10.53
N ASP A 259 9.43 -10.89 -11.66
CA ASP A 259 10.25 -9.67 -11.67
C ASP A 259 9.50 -8.46 -11.12
N SER A 260 8.21 -8.34 -11.44
CA SER A 260 7.33 -7.31 -10.88
C SER A 260 7.20 -7.42 -9.36
N LEU A 261 7.05 -8.63 -8.82
CA LEU A 261 7.01 -8.89 -7.37
C LEU A 261 8.32 -8.52 -6.68
N ILE A 262 9.45 -8.85 -7.31
CA ILE A 262 10.79 -8.53 -6.81
C ILE A 262 10.99 -7.02 -6.75
N SER A 263 10.64 -6.30 -7.83
CA SER A 263 10.74 -4.84 -7.90
C SER A 263 9.84 -4.15 -6.90
N PHE A 264 8.62 -4.67 -6.68
CA PHE A 264 7.73 -4.13 -5.67
C PHE A 264 8.31 -4.26 -4.25
N LYS A 265 8.78 -5.46 -3.88
CA LYS A 265 9.41 -5.72 -2.57
C LYS A 265 10.62 -4.81 -2.30
N LYS A 266 11.42 -4.56 -3.34
CA LYS A 266 12.58 -3.65 -3.29
C LYS A 266 12.21 -2.28 -2.72
N TYR A 267 11.11 -1.67 -3.17
CA TYR A 267 10.68 -0.36 -2.68
C TYR A 267 10.27 -0.36 -1.20
N PHE A 268 9.65 -1.44 -0.72
CA PHE A 268 9.35 -1.61 0.69
C PHE A 268 10.64 -1.72 1.54
N GLU A 269 11.64 -2.47 1.07
CA GLU A 269 12.92 -2.66 1.75
C GLU A 269 13.76 -1.37 1.84
N TYR A 270 13.60 -0.42 0.93
CA TYR A 270 14.32 0.86 0.94
C TYR A 270 13.59 2.01 1.66
N SER A 271 12.41 1.76 2.22
CA SER A 271 11.59 2.78 2.90
C SER A 271 12.10 3.20 4.30
N ASP A 272 11.62 4.35 4.79
CA ASP A 272 11.99 4.92 6.09
C ASP A 272 11.71 3.92 7.23
N SER A 273 12.64 3.86 8.20
CA SER A 273 12.59 3.05 9.41
C SER A 273 11.29 3.19 10.21
N GLN A 274 10.68 4.38 10.27
CA GLN A 274 9.42 4.58 10.99
C GLN A 274 8.23 4.04 10.19
N MET A 275 8.22 4.21 8.87
CA MET A 275 7.17 3.65 8.01
C MET A 275 7.24 2.13 7.96
N LYS A 276 8.44 1.54 8.05
CA LYS A 276 8.58 0.09 8.24
C LYS A 276 7.91 -0.37 9.53
N LYS A 277 8.15 0.31 10.65
CA LYS A 277 7.52 0.00 11.95
C LYS A 277 6.01 0.21 11.94
N ASP A 278 5.52 1.27 11.30
CA ASP A 278 4.09 1.56 11.20
C ASP A 278 3.39 0.55 10.28
N ALA A 279 4.02 0.16 9.17
CA ALA A 279 3.55 -0.89 8.27
C ALA A 279 3.61 -2.28 8.91
N GLU A 280 4.64 -2.57 9.72
CA GLU A 280 4.72 -3.76 10.58
C GLU A 280 3.53 -3.78 11.56
N PHE A 281 3.32 -2.70 12.30
CA PHE A 281 2.22 -2.59 13.26
C PHE A 281 0.84 -2.67 12.60
N ILE A 282 0.71 -2.18 11.36
CA ILE A 282 -0.53 -2.21 10.59
C ILE A 282 -0.75 -3.58 9.94
N SER A 283 0.27 -4.23 9.34
CA SER A 283 0.14 -5.57 8.73
C SER A 283 -0.31 -6.64 9.72
N MET A 284 -0.01 -6.41 10.99
CA MET A 284 -0.46 -7.16 12.15
C MET A 284 -1.98 -7.09 12.39
N GLN A 285 -2.73 -6.19 11.74
CA GLN A 285 -4.11 -5.85 12.08
C GLN A 285 -5.24 -6.53 11.27
N TYR A 286 -4.95 -7.45 10.34
CA TYR A 286 -5.90 -7.74 9.25
C TYR A 286 -6.49 -9.14 9.22
N THR A 287 -7.03 -9.54 10.37
CA THR A 287 -8.22 -10.38 10.35
C THR A 287 -9.32 -9.80 11.21
N PRO A 288 -10.59 -9.92 10.81
CA PRO A 288 -11.75 -9.56 11.64
C PRO A 288 -11.93 -10.51 12.84
N ASP A 289 -10.95 -11.37 13.09
CA ASP A 289 -10.95 -12.40 14.12
C ASP A 289 -10.00 -11.96 15.25
N GLY A 290 -10.57 -11.64 16.42
CA GLY A 290 -9.78 -11.30 17.60
C GLY A 290 -8.80 -12.40 18.02
N LYS A 291 -9.03 -13.66 17.59
CA LYS A 291 -8.13 -14.77 17.91
C LYS A 291 -6.74 -14.58 17.29
N GLN A 292 -6.63 -14.01 16.10
CA GLN A 292 -5.33 -13.81 15.47
C GLN A 292 -4.52 -12.71 16.16
N PHE A 293 -5.19 -11.66 16.64
CA PHE A 293 -4.56 -10.62 17.45
C PHE A 293 -4.11 -11.14 18.82
N HIS A 294 -4.89 -12.04 19.41
CA HIS A 294 -4.45 -12.80 20.58
C HIS A 294 -3.18 -13.61 20.28
N ASP A 295 -3.18 -14.43 19.21
CA ASP A 295 -2.06 -15.28 18.83
C ASP A 295 -0.80 -14.44 18.50
N GLN A 296 -1.00 -13.29 17.89
CA GLN A 296 0.05 -12.29 17.61
C GLN A 296 0.62 -11.65 18.87
N GLY A 297 -0.21 -11.26 19.84
CA GLY A 297 0.26 -10.77 21.13
C GLY A 297 1.16 -11.78 21.83
N LEU A 298 0.84 -13.08 21.73
CA LEU A 298 1.68 -14.17 22.23
C LEU A 298 3.01 -14.30 21.47
N ILE A 299 3.02 -14.08 20.14
CA ILE A 299 4.26 -14.03 19.35
C ILE A 299 5.16 -12.88 19.82
N PHE A 300 4.62 -11.68 20.02
CA PHE A 300 5.41 -10.55 20.52
C PHE A 300 5.95 -10.75 21.93
N MET A 301 5.17 -11.41 22.79
CA MET A 301 5.66 -11.85 24.10
C MET A 301 6.88 -12.76 23.99
N ASN A 302 6.92 -13.68 23.01
CA ASN A 302 8.08 -14.52 22.77
C ASN A 302 9.29 -13.75 22.22
N LEU A 303 9.04 -12.69 21.44
CA LEU A 303 10.05 -11.82 20.85
C LEU A 303 10.61 -10.78 21.83
N GLU A 304 10.08 -10.66 23.06
CA GLU A 304 10.60 -9.77 24.11
C GLU A 304 12.12 -9.90 24.30
N LYS A 305 12.67 -11.12 24.15
CA LYS A 305 14.11 -11.41 24.26
C LYS A 305 14.95 -10.63 23.26
N GLU A 306 14.36 -10.23 22.14
CA GLU A 306 15.00 -9.47 21.07
C GLU A 306 14.92 -7.96 21.28
N GLY A 307 14.06 -7.48 22.21
CA GLY A 307 13.96 -6.07 22.59
C GLY A 307 12.68 -5.72 23.36
N PRO A 308 12.70 -4.74 24.29
CA PRO A 308 11.54 -4.38 25.10
C PRO A 308 10.40 -3.74 24.31
N VAL A 309 10.66 -3.19 23.11
CA VAL A 309 9.64 -2.60 22.23
C VAL A 309 8.53 -3.60 21.84
N PHE A 310 8.84 -4.90 21.81
CA PHE A 310 7.85 -5.94 21.51
C PHE A 310 6.77 -6.06 22.59
N LEU A 311 7.02 -5.62 23.83
CA LEU A 311 5.99 -5.58 24.88
C LEU A 311 4.90 -4.55 24.57
N GLU A 312 5.25 -3.41 23.96
CA GLU A 312 4.27 -2.40 23.53
C GLU A 312 3.39 -2.92 22.39
N TYR A 313 3.99 -3.67 21.45
CA TYR A 313 3.24 -4.32 20.37
C TYR A 313 2.34 -5.45 20.89
N ALA A 314 2.80 -6.23 21.87
CA ALA A 314 1.99 -7.25 22.53
C ALA A 314 0.74 -6.63 23.20
N LEU A 315 0.92 -5.54 23.98
CA LEU A 315 -0.19 -4.82 24.61
C LEU A 315 -1.24 -4.38 23.57
N LYS A 316 -0.78 -3.71 22.51
CA LYS A 316 -1.66 -3.17 21.47
C LYS A 316 -2.39 -4.26 20.70
N SER A 317 -1.76 -5.43 20.51
CA SER A 317 -2.40 -6.60 19.89
C SER A 317 -3.54 -7.14 20.76
N PHE A 318 -3.30 -7.29 22.07
CA PHE A 318 -4.32 -7.76 23.00
C PHE A 318 -5.50 -6.78 23.17
N GLU A 319 -5.24 -5.47 23.16
CA GLU A 319 -6.29 -4.44 23.20
C GLU A 319 -7.23 -4.55 21.99
N ILE A 320 -6.67 -4.74 20.79
CA ILE A 320 -7.46 -4.90 19.57
C ILE A 320 -8.22 -6.23 19.58
N ALA A 321 -7.61 -7.32 20.06
CA ALA A 321 -8.27 -8.62 20.21
C ALA A 321 -9.55 -8.51 21.06
N ILE A 322 -9.47 -7.80 22.19
CA ILE A 322 -10.60 -7.56 23.10
C ILE A 322 -11.65 -6.67 22.43
N GLN A 323 -11.24 -5.60 21.73
CA GLN A 323 -12.17 -4.69 21.05
C GLN A 323 -13.00 -5.39 19.97
N LEU A 324 -12.38 -6.29 19.22
CA LEU A 324 -13.04 -7.05 18.15
C LEU A 324 -13.90 -8.20 18.69
N SER A 325 -13.43 -8.85 19.75
CA SER A 325 -14.00 -10.10 20.27
C SER A 325 -14.06 -10.08 21.80
N PRO A 326 -14.94 -9.26 22.43
CA PRO A 326 -14.95 -9.05 23.87
C PRO A 326 -15.49 -10.23 24.69
N ASN A 327 -16.17 -11.19 24.05
CA ASN A 327 -16.83 -12.32 24.73
C ASN A 327 -16.32 -13.68 24.25
N GLU A 328 -15.13 -13.72 23.65
CA GLU A 328 -14.54 -14.96 23.14
C GLU A 328 -13.69 -15.68 24.19
N TYR A 329 -13.42 -16.96 23.95
CA TYR A 329 -12.70 -17.80 24.90
C TYR A 329 -11.26 -17.33 25.21
N PHE A 330 -10.63 -16.58 24.31
CA PHE A 330 -9.27 -16.06 24.46
C PHE A 330 -9.20 -14.70 25.15
N THR A 331 -10.31 -13.97 25.26
CA THR A 331 -10.38 -12.62 25.84
C THR A 331 -9.84 -12.55 27.28
N PRO A 332 -10.13 -13.50 28.19
CA PRO A 332 -9.55 -13.48 29.54
C PRO A 332 -8.02 -13.59 29.51
N ASN A 333 -7.46 -14.36 28.56
CA ASN A 333 -6.02 -14.52 28.42
C ASN A 333 -5.37 -13.22 27.91
N CYS A 334 -6.03 -12.47 27.02
CA CYS A 334 -5.55 -11.15 26.61
C CYS A 334 -5.36 -10.23 27.83
N TYR A 335 -6.38 -10.11 28.68
CA TYR A 335 -6.29 -9.34 29.92
C TYR A 335 -5.20 -9.87 30.86
N PHE A 336 -5.08 -11.19 31.00
CA PHE A 336 -4.05 -11.81 31.85
C PHE A 336 -2.63 -11.45 31.37
N GLN A 337 -2.34 -11.64 30.08
CA GLN A 337 -1.04 -11.32 29.49
C GLN A 337 -0.72 -9.82 29.59
N MET A 338 -1.70 -8.95 29.32
CA MET A 338 -1.55 -7.49 29.52
C MET A 338 -1.19 -7.17 30.97
N GLY A 339 -1.83 -7.82 31.93
CA GLY A 339 -1.51 -7.69 33.36
C GLY A 339 -0.06 -8.04 33.69
N LEU A 340 0.46 -9.13 33.12
CA LEU A 340 1.85 -9.52 33.27
C LEU A 340 2.82 -8.53 32.63
N ILE A 341 2.49 -8.00 31.44
CA ILE A 341 3.30 -6.98 30.76
C ILE A 341 3.37 -5.70 31.61
N TYR A 342 2.23 -5.17 32.06
CA TYR A 342 2.21 -3.97 32.90
C TYR A 342 2.98 -4.16 34.21
N LYS A 343 2.95 -5.36 34.80
CA LYS A 343 3.79 -5.69 35.96
C LYS A 343 5.30 -5.61 35.64
N LYS A 344 5.73 -6.06 34.45
CA LYS A 344 7.12 -5.95 33.99
C LYS A 344 7.53 -4.50 33.71
N LEU A 345 6.61 -3.69 33.18
CA LEU A 345 6.80 -2.26 32.91
C LEU A 345 6.71 -1.39 34.17
N ASN A 346 6.53 -1.98 35.35
CA ASN A 346 6.40 -1.30 36.64
C ASN A 346 5.18 -0.35 36.70
N GLU A 347 4.06 -0.75 36.08
CA GLU A 347 2.76 -0.07 36.12
C GLU A 347 1.74 -0.89 36.95
N PRO A 348 1.83 -0.89 38.29
CA PRO A 348 1.09 -1.81 39.16
C PRO A 348 -0.43 -1.63 39.10
N GLU A 349 -0.93 -0.40 38.95
CA GLU A 349 -2.37 -0.11 38.86
C GLU A 349 -3.00 -0.74 37.61
N LYS A 350 -2.38 -0.54 36.45
CA LYS A 350 -2.85 -1.14 35.20
C LYS A 350 -2.72 -2.67 35.22
N ALA A 351 -1.62 -3.17 35.80
CA ALA A 351 -1.42 -4.61 35.97
C ALA A 351 -2.56 -5.24 36.79
N LYS A 352 -2.88 -4.64 37.95
CA LYS A 352 -3.95 -5.08 38.82
C LYS A 352 -5.32 -5.00 38.14
N GLN A 353 -5.64 -3.91 37.47
CA GLN A 353 -6.91 -3.74 36.76
C GLN A 353 -7.13 -4.85 35.71
N ASN A 354 -6.13 -5.13 34.89
CA ASN A 354 -6.21 -6.17 33.87
C ASN A 354 -6.32 -7.58 34.47
N LEU A 355 -5.57 -7.88 35.54
CA LEU A 355 -5.66 -9.18 36.22
C LEU A 355 -7.01 -9.41 36.90
N ILE A 356 -7.64 -8.36 37.44
CA ILE A 356 -9.01 -8.44 37.99
C ILE A 356 -10.01 -8.77 36.88
N GLN A 357 -9.93 -8.08 35.74
CA GLN A 357 -10.80 -8.35 34.59
C GLN A 357 -10.61 -9.77 34.05
N ALA A 358 -9.36 -10.24 33.92
CA ALA A 358 -9.07 -11.62 33.56
C ALA A 358 -9.71 -12.62 34.54
N LYS A 359 -9.57 -12.37 35.85
CA LYS A 359 -10.14 -13.23 36.90
C LYS A 359 -11.67 -13.31 36.82
N GLU A 360 -12.33 -12.17 36.65
CA GLU A 360 -13.78 -12.09 36.52
C GLU A 360 -14.27 -12.93 35.34
N LEU A 361 -13.62 -12.80 34.18
CA LEU A 361 -13.98 -13.57 32.99
C LEU A 361 -13.67 -15.07 33.11
N TYR A 362 -12.52 -15.44 33.69
CA TYR A 362 -12.21 -16.85 33.97
C TYR A 362 -13.22 -17.48 34.93
N THR A 363 -13.76 -16.69 35.88
CA THR A 363 -14.83 -17.16 36.79
C THR A 363 -16.12 -17.44 36.02
N VAL A 364 -16.49 -16.58 35.08
CA VAL A 364 -17.67 -16.79 34.21
C VAL A 364 -17.51 -18.03 33.32
N MET A 365 -16.27 -18.39 32.97
CA MET A 365 -15.95 -19.55 32.13
C MET A 365 -15.67 -20.85 32.91
N ASP A 366 -15.80 -20.85 34.24
CA ASP A 366 -15.47 -21.99 35.13
C ASP A 366 -13.98 -22.46 35.05
N GLU A 367 -13.06 -21.57 34.67
CA GLU A 367 -11.60 -21.82 34.56
C GLU A 367 -10.89 -21.65 35.92
N ILE A 368 -11.16 -22.55 36.88
CA ILE A 368 -10.75 -22.45 38.29
C ILE A 368 -9.23 -22.33 38.47
N GLU A 369 -8.43 -23.01 37.65
CA GLU A 369 -6.96 -22.97 37.76
C GLU A 369 -6.41 -21.59 37.38
N GLN A 370 -6.88 -21.02 36.26
CA GLN A 370 -6.47 -19.69 35.79
C GLN A 370 -6.93 -18.58 36.74
N MET A 371 -8.10 -18.73 37.35
CA MET A 371 -8.59 -17.84 38.39
C MET A 371 -7.62 -17.77 39.58
N LYS A 372 -7.17 -18.91 40.10
CA LYS A 372 -6.21 -18.97 41.22
C LYS A 372 -4.88 -18.32 40.86
N ILE A 373 -4.39 -18.55 39.64
CA ILE A 373 -3.17 -17.91 39.14
C ILE A 373 -3.34 -16.39 39.14
N CYS A 374 -4.46 -15.86 38.64
CA CYS A 374 -4.74 -14.42 38.69
C CYS A 374 -4.69 -13.87 40.11
N GLU A 375 -5.26 -14.58 41.10
CA GLU A 375 -5.24 -14.17 42.51
C GLU A 375 -3.84 -14.13 43.11
N GLU A 376 -2.99 -15.10 42.80
CA GLU A 376 -1.59 -15.10 43.21
C GLU A 376 -0.85 -13.87 42.67
N TYR A 377 -1.06 -13.54 41.38
CA TYR A 377 -0.46 -12.36 40.77
C TYR A 377 -0.99 -11.06 41.36
N ILE A 378 -2.29 -10.94 41.59
CA ILE A 378 -2.90 -9.76 42.23
C ILE A 378 -2.32 -9.57 43.64
N ASN A 379 -2.30 -10.61 44.46
CA ASN A 379 -1.72 -10.57 45.81
C ASN A 379 -0.23 -10.21 45.79
N SER A 380 0.52 -10.65 44.78
CA SER A 380 1.94 -10.31 44.64
C SER A 380 2.18 -8.82 44.35
N ILE A 381 1.24 -8.15 43.68
CA ILE A 381 1.32 -6.71 43.41
C ILE A 381 0.99 -5.95 44.71
N GLU A 382 -0.09 -6.33 45.40
CA GLU A 382 -0.53 -5.67 46.64
C GLU A 382 0.47 -5.80 47.81
N ASN A 383 1.22 -6.90 47.86
CA ASN A 383 2.25 -7.08 48.88
C ASN A 383 3.56 -6.33 48.57
N LYS A 384 3.79 -5.93 47.31
CA LYS A 384 4.92 -5.07 46.93
C LYS A 384 4.68 -3.61 47.28
N ASP A 385 3.42 -3.14 47.31
CA ASP A 385 3.08 -1.78 47.72
C ASP A 385 3.06 -1.58 49.26
N LYS A 386 3.21 -2.67 50.04
CA LYS A 386 3.19 -2.67 51.51
C LYS A 386 4.57 -2.71 52.18
N ASN A 387 5.66 -2.81 51.41
CA ASN A 387 7.06 -2.76 51.87
C ASN A 387 7.80 -1.65 51.11
#